data_AF-A0A2G8KZP3-F1
#
_entry.id   AF-A0A2G8KZP3-F1
#
_cell.length_a   1.000
_cell.length_b   1.000
_cell.length_c   1.000
_cell.angle_alpha   90.00
_cell.angle_beta   90.00
_cell.angle_gamma   90.00
#
_symmetry.space_group_name_H-M   'P 1'
#
loop_
_entity.id
_entity.type
_entity.pdbx_description
1 polymer ?
#
loop_
_entity_poly.entity_id
_entity_poly.type
_entity_poly.pdbx_seq_one_letter_code
_entity_poly.pdbx_strand_id
1 'polypeptide(L)'
;MGFLRQAGRVAWAYRATLIIILVPTLASPLLAQHSGPAKGGWVVIVMAAYWITEALPLAVTSLLPMILFPLLGILDMDDVTRNYFKDTVVLFFGSMAMAVTIEERNVTKRIAQELY
;
A
#
# COMPACT_ATOMS: atom_id res chain seq x y z
N MET A 1 -17.83 -22.43 15.72
CA MET A 1 -18.12 -21.40 14.70
C MET A 1 -16.85 -20.67 14.17
N GLY A 2 -15.64 -21.24 14.27
CA GLY A 2 -14.40 -20.62 13.73
C GLY A 2 -14.02 -21.04 12.30
N PHE A 3 -14.38 -22.28 11.90
CA PHE A 3 -13.96 -22.87 10.63
C PHE A 3 -14.59 -22.21 9.38
N LEU A 4 -15.85 -21.79 9.46
CA LEU A 4 -16.56 -21.16 8.32
C LEU A 4 -15.98 -19.80 7.93
N ARG A 5 -15.45 -19.02 8.88
CA ARG A 5 -14.76 -17.74 8.61
C ARG A 5 -13.33 -17.94 8.08
N GLN A 6 -12.77 -19.14 8.24
CA GLN A 6 -11.42 -19.48 7.79
C GLN A 6 -11.46 -19.99 6.34
N ALA A 7 -12.43 -20.85 5.99
CA ALA A 7 -12.63 -21.33 4.61
C ALA A 7 -12.94 -20.19 3.62
N GLY A 8 -13.75 -19.20 4.01
CA GLY A 8 -14.03 -18.01 3.20
C GLY A 8 -12.79 -17.14 2.96
N ARG A 9 -11.91 -16.99 3.98
CA ARG A 9 -10.63 -16.29 3.83
C ARG A 9 -9.64 -17.06 2.97
N VAL A 10 -9.66 -18.39 2.99
CA VAL A 10 -8.78 -19.23 2.17
C VAL A 10 -9.21 -19.24 0.70
N ALA A 11 -10.52 -19.32 0.41
CA ALA A 11 -11.04 -19.20 -0.97
C ALA A 11 -10.86 -17.78 -1.55
N TRP A 12 -10.99 -16.75 -0.72
CA TRP A 12 -10.70 -15.35 -1.06
C TRP A 12 -9.19 -15.09 -1.21
N ALA A 13 -8.36 -15.73 -0.39
CA ALA A 13 -6.92 -15.70 -0.55
C ALA A 13 -6.52 -16.40 -1.85
N TYR A 14 -7.06 -17.59 -2.17
CA TYR A 14 -6.73 -18.32 -3.40
C TYR A 14 -6.97 -17.53 -4.69
N ARG A 15 -8.10 -16.79 -4.78
CA ARG A 15 -8.35 -15.88 -5.92
C ARG A 15 -7.38 -14.70 -5.95
N ALA A 16 -7.01 -14.16 -4.78
CA ALA A 16 -6.02 -13.09 -4.67
C ALA A 16 -4.62 -13.59 -5.05
N THR A 17 -4.22 -14.80 -4.63
CA THR A 17 -2.94 -15.42 -5.00
C THR A 17 -2.86 -15.68 -6.50
N LEU A 18 -3.97 -16.09 -7.14
CA LEU A 18 -4.03 -16.24 -8.59
C LEU A 18 -3.83 -14.90 -9.30
N ILE A 19 -4.46 -13.82 -8.84
CA ILE A 19 -4.30 -12.46 -9.40
C ILE A 19 -2.87 -11.93 -9.18
N ILE A 20 -2.29 -12.16 -7.99
CA ILE A 20 -0.91 -11.78 -7.63
C ILE A 20 0.12 -12.47 -8.51
N ILE A 21 -0.16 -13.69 -8.99
CA ILE A 21 0.75 -14.41 -9.87
C ILE A 21 0.45 -14.07 -11.34
N LEU A 22 -0.82 -14.02 -11.76
CA LEU A 22 -1.18 -13.81 -13.18
C LEU A 22 -0.76 -12.43 -13.69
N VAL A 23 -0.97 -11.37 -12.90
CA VAL A 23 -0.72 -9.98 -13.32
C VAL A 23 0.75 -9.72 -13.66
N PRO A 24 1.73 -10.04 -12.80
CA PRO A 24 3.14 -9.86 -13.13
C PRO A 24 3.60 -10.82 -14.25
N THR A 25 3.03 -12.02 -14.35
CA THR A 25 3.41 -12.99 -15.39
C THR A 25 2.90 -12.58 -16.77
N LEU A 26 1.68 -12.03 -16.88
CA LEU A 26 1.14 -11.48 -18.13
C LEU A 26 1.84 -10.19 -18.55
N ALA A 27 2.26 -9.37 -17.61
CA ALA A 27 2.96 -8.13 -17.90
C ALA A 27 4.47 -8.36 -18.15
N SER A 28 5.02 -9.53 -17.83
CA SER A 28 6.43 -9.89 -18.04
C SER A 28 7.03 -9.65 -19.44
N PRO A 29 6.29 -9.66 -20.57
CA PRO A 29 6.86 -9.32 -21.87
C PRO A 29 7.38 -7.88 -21.96
N LEU A 30 6.90 -6.97 -21.08
CA LEU A 30 7.39 -5.59 -21.00
C LEU A 30 8.77 -5.48 -20.34
N LEU A 31 9.15 -6.44 -19.48
CA LEU A 31 10.49 -6.50 -18.88
C LEU A 31 11.56 -6.96 -19.88
N ALA A 32 11.16 -7.62 -20.97
CA ALA A 32 12.07 -8.07 -22.03
C ALA A 32 12.54 -6.92 -22.94
N GLN A 33 11.85 -5.76 -22.90
CA GLN A 33 12.35 -4.54 -23.53
C GLN A 33 13.29 -3.82 -22.57
N HIS A 34 14.59 -3.77 -22.92
CA HIS A 34 15.68 -3.16 -22.14
C HIS A 34 15.56 -1.63 -21.95
N SER A 35 14.39 -1.02 -22.13
CA SER A 35 14.16 0.40 -21.91
C SER A 35 13.80 0.67 -20.44
N GLY A 36 14.55 1.56 -19.78
CA GLY A 36 14.30 1.97 -18.39
C GLY A 36 12.84 2.39 -18.09
N PRO A 37 12.17 3.16 -18.98
CA PRO A 37 10.77 3.53 -18.79
C PRO A 37 9.77 2.36 -18.83
N ALA A 38 10.04 1.32 -19.62
CA ALA A 38 9.13 0.17 -19.75
C ALA A 38 9.07 -0.65 -18.46
N LYS A 39 10.19 -0.79 -17.76
CA LYS A 39 10.24 -1.44 -16.44
C LYS A 39 9.43 -0.69 -15.39
N GLY A 40 9.46 0.65 -15.41
CA GLY A 40 8.64 1.48 -14.53
C GLY A 40 7.14 1.34 -14.81
N GLY A 41 6.77 1.35 -16.09
CA GLY A 41 5.38 1.15 -16.53
C GLY A 41 4.81 -0.20 -16.10
N TRP A 42 5.62 -1.26 -16.15
CA TRP A 42 5.24 -2.59 -15.66
C TRP A 42 4.84 -2.57 -14.18
N VAL A 43 5.66 -1.95 -13.31
CA VAL A 43 5.37 -1.86 -11.88
C VAL A 43 4.07 -1.07 -11.63
N VAL A 44 3.85 0.03 -12.35
CA VAL A 44 2.63 0.85 -12.21
C VAL A 44 1.39 0.06 -12.61
N ILE A 45 1.44 -0.72 -13.70
CA ILE A 45 0.32 -1.56 -14.14
C ILE A 45 0.02 -2.65 -13.10
N VAL A 46 1.05 -3.29 -12.57
CA VAL A 46 0.90 -4.30 -11.51
C VAL A 46 0.27 -3.68 -10.25
N MET A 47 0.71 -2.48 -9.85
CA MET A 47 0.12 -1.76 -8.72
C MET A 47 -1.33 -1.34 -8.94
N ALA A 48 -1.65 -0.80 -10.12
CA ALA A 48 -3.00 -0.39 -10.47
C ALA A 48 -3.97 -1.59 -10.46
N ALA A 49 -3.54 -2.73 -10.99
CA ALA A 49 -4.31 -3.97 -10.94
C ALA A 49 -4.54 -4.43 -9.48
N TYR A 50 -3.52 -4.35 -8.61
CA TYR A 50 -3.66 -4.71 -7.19
C TYR A 50 -4.52 -3.75 -6.38
N TRP A 51 -4.54 -2.46 -6.74
CA TRP A 51 -5.46 -1.50 -6.14
C TRP A 51 -6.91 -1.75 -6.54
N ILE A 52 -7.19 -2.01 -7.82
CA ILE A 52 -8.56 -2.26 -8.30
C ILE A 52 -9.10 -3.60 -7.79
N THR A 53 -8.24 -4.61 -7.67
CA THR A 53 -8.66 -5.95 -7.24
C THR A 53 -8.69 -6.13 -5.73
N GLU A 54 -8.19 -5.15 -4.96
CA GLU A 54 -8.00 -5.20 -3.50
C GLU A 54 -7.38 -6.54 -3.03
N ALA A 55 -6.53 -7.15 -3.85
CA ALA A 55 -6.00 -8.50 -3.59
C ALA A 55 -5.12 -8.53 -2.32
N LEU A 56 -4.54 -7.39 -1.95
CA LEU A 56 -3.73 -7.19 -0.77
C LEU A 56 -4.23 -5.96 0.00
N PRO A 57 -4.00 -5.89 1.34
CA PRO A 57 -4.23 -4.67 2.09
C PRO A 57 -3.54 -3.50 1.42
N LEU A 58 -4.23 -2.37 1.28
CA LEU A 58 -3.71 -1.19 0.56
C LEU A 58 -2.31 -0.79 1.03
N ALA A 59 -2.02 -0.90 2.33
CA ALA A 59 -0.69 -0.64 2.89
C ALA A 59 0.40 -1.56 2.31
N VAL A 60 0.12 -2.85 2.13
CA VAL A 60 1.06 -3.83 1.59
C VAL A 60 1.27 -3.59 0.09
N THR A 61 0.19 -3.33 -0.66
CA THR A 61 0.29 -2.97 -2.08
C THR A 61 1.13 -1.73 -2.25
N SER A 62 0.90 -0.72 -1.41
CA SER A 62 1.69 0.51 -1.43
C SER A 62 3.15 0.29 -1.10
N LEU A 63 3.60 -0.81 -0.48
CA LEU A 63 5.03 -1.05 -0.23
C LEU A 63 5.75 -1.81 -1.36
N LEU A 64 5.01 -2.40 -2.29
CA LEU A 64 5.58 -3.15 -3.42
C LEU A 64 6.65 -2.38 -4.23
N PRO A 65 6.44 -1.14 -4.69
CA PRO A 65 7.41 -0.48 -5.55
C PRO A 65 8.71 -0.14 -4.81
N MET A 66 8.68 -0.04 -3.47
CA MET A 66 9.87 0.09 -2.63
C MET A 66 10.84 -1.07 -2.81
N ILE A 67 10.32 -2.28 -3.05
CA ILE A 67 11.13 -3.48 -3.26
C ILE A 67 11.35 -3.73 -4.75
N LEU A 68 10.31 -3.52 -5.58
CA LEU A 68 10.36 -3.85 -7.00
C LEU A 68 11.20 -2.87 -7.84
N PHE A 69 11.19 -1.57 -7.55
CA PHE A 69 12.03 -0.60 -8.28
C PHE A 69 13.54 -0.87 -8.17
N PRO A 70 14.09 -1.12 -6.97
CA PRO A 70 15.51 -1.45 -6.83
C PRO A 70 15.84 -2.85 -7.32
N LEU A 71 14.94 -3.82 -7.17
CA LEU A 71 15.13 -5.17 -7.72
C LEU A 71 15.24 -5.17 -9.26
N LEU A 72 14.51 -4.27 -9.93
CA LEU A 72 14.53 -4.11 -11.39
C LEU A 72 15.66 -3.19 -11.89
N GLY A 73 16.41 -2.57 -10.97
CA GLY A 73 17.49 -1.62 -11.26
C GLY A 73 17.00 -0.30 -11.88
N ILE A 74 15.78 0.14 -11.55
CA ILE A 74 15.17 1.37 -12.09
C ILE A 74 15.57 2.59 -11.26
N LEU A 75 15.52 2.46 -9.93
CA LEU A 75 15.79 3.52 -8.96
C LEU A 75 16.54 2.92 -7.76
N ASP A 76 17.40 3.72 -7.12
CA ASP A 76 18.13 3.27 -5.93
C ASP A 76 17.19 3.14 -4.71
N MET A 77 17.53 2.26 -3.77
CA MET A 77 16.74 2.02 -2.55
C MET A 77 16.56 3.32 -1.74
N ASP A 78 17.62 4.14 -1.69
CA ASP A 78 17.63 5.37 -0.90
C ASP A 78 16.64 6.40 -1.47
N ASP A 79 16.60 6.54 -2.79
CA ASP A 79 15.69 7.44 -3.50
C ASP A 79 14.23 6.99 -3.38
N VAL A 80 13.96 5.68 -3.43
CA VAL A 80 12.60 5.17 -3.25
C VAL A 80 12.14 5.40 -1.81
N THR A 81 12.99 5.07 -0.83
CA THR A 81 12.67 5.24 0.60
C THR A 81 12.40 6.71 0.95
N ARG A 82 13.16 7.64 0.36
CA ARG A 82 12.96 9.08 0.53
C ARG A 82 11.59 9.56 0.07
N ASN A 83 11.02 8.94 -0.97
CA ASN A 83 9.67 9.26 -1.42
C ASN A 83 8.58 8.72 -0.48
N TYR A 84 8.83 7.62 0.24
CA TYR A 84 7.90 7.08 1.24
C TYR A 84 7.88 7.91 2.52
N PHE A 85 9.04 8.38 2.96
CA PHE A 85 9.18 9.22 4.17
C PHE A 85 9.19 10.72 3.85
N LYS A 86 8.32 11.15 2.92
CA LYS A 86 8.14 12.59 2.66
C LYS A 86 7.53 13.29 3.88
N ASP A 87 7.92 14.55 4.08
CA ASP A 87 7.42 15.40 5.17
C ASP A 87 5.89 15.38 5.29
N THR A 88 5.18 15.32 4.16
CA THR A 88 3.71 15.22 4.12
C THR A 88 3.17 13.98 4.83
N VAL A 89 3.81 12.83 4.66
CA VAL A 89 3.40 11.57 5.30
C VAL A 89 3.63 11.65 6.80
N VAL A 90 4.79 12.18 7.22
CA VAL A 90 5.13 12.38 8.63
C VAL A 90 4.20 13.40 9.31
N LEU A 91 3.89 14.51 8.63
CA LEU A 91 2.93 15.51 9.09
C LEU A 91 1.54 14.91 9.28
N PHE A 92 1.09 14.07 8.34
CA PHE A 92 -0.20 13.40 8.43
C PHE A 92 -0.25 12.47 9.66
N PHE A 93 0.78 11.63 9.85
CA PHE A 93 0.89 10.81 11.06
C PHE A 93 0.96 11.64 12.34
N GLY A 94 1.69 12.77 12.34
CA GLY A 94 1.74 13.70 13.46
C GLY A 94 0.37 14.29 13.80
N SER A 95 -0.40 14.68 12.77
CA SER A 95 -1.76 15.21 12.96
C SER A 95 -2.73 14.18 13.53
N MET A 96 -2.64 12.92 13.09
CA MET A 96 -3.41 11.80 13.63
C MET A 96 -3.04 11.52 15.09
N ALA A 97 -1.74 11.46 15.41
CA ALA A 97 -1.26 11.26 16.78
C ALA A 97 -1.76 12.40 17.70
N MET A 98 -1.72 13.64 17.22
CA MET A 98 -2.23 14.80 17.95
C MET A 98 -3.74 14.68 18.22
N ALA A 99 -4.54 14.28 17.22
CA ALA A 99 -5.98 14.07 17.38
C ALA A 99 -6.30 13.02 18.46
N VAL A 100 -5.58 11.90 18.48
CA VAL A 100 -5.74 10.85 19.50
C VAL A 100 -5.40 11.37 20.89
N THR A 101 -4.31 12.12 21.05
CA THR A 101 -3.99 12.72 22.36
C THR A 101 -5.04 13.71 22.85
N ILE A 102 -5.69 14.45 21.96
CA ILE A 102 -6.79 15.37 22.31
C ILE A 102 -8.02 14.59 22.77
N GLU A 103 -8.32 13.47 22.11
CA GLU A 103 -9.43 12.57 22.45
C GLU A 103 -9.25 11.92 23.83
N GLU A 104 -8.07 11.34 24.10
CA GLU A 104 -7.72 10.71 25.38
C GLU A 104 -7.82 11.69 26.56
N ARG A 105 -7.45 12.96 26.32
CA ARG A 105 -7.55 14.01 27.35
C ARG A 105 -8.96 14.58 27.51
N ASN A 106 -9.95 14.01 26.81
CA ASN A 106 -11.35 14.44 26.77
C ASN A 106 -11.47 15.97 26.58
N VAL A 107 -10.47 16.60 25.94
CA VAL A 107 -10.42 18.06 25.76
C VAL A 107 -11.61 18.51 24.91
N THR A 108 -11.94 17.74 23.88
CA THR A 108 -13.13 17.94 23.03
C THR A 108 -14.42 17.94 23.86
N LYS A 109 -14.54 17.07 24.88
CA LYS A 109 -15.72 17.02 25.75
C LYS A 109 -15.76 18.19 26.74
N ARG A 110 -14.62 18.63 27.28
CA ARG A 110 -14.56 19.82 28.16
C ARG A 110 -14.93 21.09 27.41
N ILE A 111 -14.39 21.27 26.19
CA ILE A 111 -14.74 22.41 25.33
C ILE A 111 -16.22 22.39 24.95
N ALA A 112 -16.78 21.21 24.63
CA ALA A 112 -18.20 21.08 24.31
C ALA A 112 -19.14 21.39 25.49
N GLN A 113 -18.70 21.13 26.73
CA GLN A 113 -19.47 21.45 27.93
C GLN A 113 -19.40 22.93 28.32
N GLU A 114 -18.30 23.64 28.04
CA GLU A 114 -18.21 25.08 28.29
C GLU A 114 -18.98 25.94 27.27
N LEU A 115 -19.28 25.39 26.09
CA LEU A 115 -19.96 26.11 25.01
C LEU A 115 -21.50 26.09 25.13
N TYR A 116 -22.06 25.38 26.11
CA TYR A 116 -23.50 25.18 26.31
C TYR A 116 -23.93 25.69 27.69
#